data_AF-A0A2K8X0C1-F1
#
_entry.id   AF-A0A2K8X0C1-F1
#
_cell.length_a   1.000
_cell.length_b   1.000
_cell.length_c   1.000
_cell.angle_alpha   90.00
_cell.angle_beta   90.00
_cell.angle_gamma   90.00
#
_symmetry.space_group_name_H-M   'P 1'
#
loop_
_entity.id
_entity.type
_entity.pdbx_description
1 polymer ?
#
loop_
_entity_poly.entity_id
_entity_poly.type
_entity_poly.pdbx_seq_one_letter_code
_entity_poly.pdbx_strand_id
1 'polypeptide(L)'
;MGWKNLLIFSAFLLCVSCNSFYQHPEGGFRPKKPKFSVNKNDFSFNTKIDTLAIYANIDTLKYGQNASVYFYKFFNNGNCFLKSFDAKKHITKTELKPGFIGHYQSNNNGIEIEIYNVNVRTQSGNYETQKGIIKGDSLILENQFIDGKQDIFIKQTLDFLPVSSNW
;
A
#
# COMPACT_ATOMS: atom_id res chain seq x y z
N MET A 1 34.05 -18.56 35.12
CA MET A 1 33.18 -17.37 35.35
C MET A 1 32.72 -16.65 34.07
N GLY A 2 33.03 -17.12 32.84
CA GLY A 2 32.68 -16.38 31.60
C GLY A 2 31.34 -16.72 30.94
N TRP A 3 30.71 -17.85 31.25
CA TRP A 3 29.48 -18.29 30.55
C TRP A 3 28.22 -17.51 30.94
N LYS A 4 28.15 -16.98 32.17
CA LYS A 4 27.04 -16.11 32.60
C LYS A 4 27.00 -14.81 31.79
N ASN A 5 28.16 -14.25 31.47
CA ASN A 5 28.26 -13.01 30.68
C ASN A 5 27.92 -13.26 29.20
N LEU A 6 28.26 -14.43 28.66
CA LEU A 6 27.91 -14.85 27.29
C LEU A 6 26.40 -15.09 27.11
N LEU A 7 25.72 -15.68 28.10
CA LEU A 7 24.26 -15.88 28.08
C LEU A 7 23.48 -14.57 28.17
N ILE A 8 23.97 -13.61 28.96
CA ILE A 8 23.35 -12.28 29.06
C ILE A 8 23.51 -11.51 27.73
N PHE A 9 24.68 -11.63 27.09
CA PHE A 9 24.91 -11.01 25.78
C PHE A 9 24.08 -11.66 24.65
N SER A 10 23.90 -12.98 24.67
CA SER A 10 23.06 -13.68 23.68
C SER A 10 21.57 -13.37 23.87
N ALA A 11 21.10 -13.25 25.11
CA ALA A 11 19.73 -12.85 25.42
C ALA A 11 19.44 -11.41 24.95
N PHE A 12 20.39 -10.48 25.09
CA PHE A 12 20.24 -9.10 24.63
C PHE A 12 20.17 -9.00 23.11
N LEU A 13 20.93 -9.83 22.38
CA LEU A 13 20.90 -9.90 20.91
C LEU A 13 19.60 -10.51 20.34
N LEU A 14 18.94 -11.42 21.08
CA LEU A 14 17.68 -12.04 20.64
C LEU A 14 16.47 -11.09 20.73
N CYS A 15 16.50 -10.10 21.63
CA CYS A 15 15.40 -9.14 21.81
C CYS A 15 15.30 -8.07 20.71
N VAL A 16 16.36 -7.86 19.91
CA VAL A 16 16.41 -6.75 18.93
C VAL A 16 15.85 -7.12 17.54
N SER A 17 15.44 -8.36 17.31
CA SER A 17 15.12 -8.85 15.95
C SER A 17 13.64 -9.00 15.58
N CYS A 18 12.70 -8.80 16.52
CA CYS A 18 11.30 -9.24 16.36
C CYS A 18 10.36 -8.33 15.54
N ASN A 19 10.86 -7.34 14.80
CA ASN A 19 9.99 -6.61 13.88
C ASN A 19 9.68 -7.46 12.64
N SER A 20 8.41 -7.54 12.25
CA SER A 20 8.00 -8.23 11.00
C SER A 20 8.21 -7.40 9.72
N PHE A 21 8.45 -6.10 9.89
CA PHE A 21 8.58 -5.13 8.80
C PHE A 21 9.79 -4.21 8.97
N TYR A 22 10.12 -3.45 7.92
CA TYR A 22 11.05 -2.33 7.96
C TYR A 22 10.43 -1.10 7.27
N GLN A 23 10.82 0.10 7.68
CA GLN A 23 10.39 1.35 7.07
C GLN A 23 11.42 1.78 6.02
N HIS A 24 10.98 2.09 4.80
CA HIS A 24 11.88 2.56 3.74
C HIS A 24 12.19 4.05 3.89
N PRO A 25 13.40 4.53 3.56
CA PRO A 25 13.77 5.96 3.69
C PRO A 25 12.87 6.92 2.92
N GLU A 26 12.36 6.48 1.76
CA GLU A 26 11.46 7.28 0.92
C GLU A 26 9.99 7.26 1.41
N GLY A 27 9.70 6.47 2.44
CA GLY A 27 8.36 6.28 3.01
C GLY A 27 7.87 4.85 2.89
N GLY A 28 6.86 4.55 3.70
CA GLY A 28 6.14 3.29 3.69
C GLY A 28 6.80 2.14 4.44
N PHE A 29 5.99 1.11 4.70
CA PHE A 29 6.41 -0.07 5.44
C PHE A 29 6.42 -1.29 4.54
N ARG A 30 7.54 -2.02 4.53
CA ARG A 30 7.72 -3.25 3.75
C ARG A 30 7.87 -4.46 4.65
N PRO A 31 7.38 -5.64 4.25
CA PRO A 31 7.68 -6.87 4.97
C PRO A 31 9.18 -7.17 4.86
N LYS A 32 9.80 -7.63 5.96
CA LYS A 32 11.21 -8.08 5.90
C LYS A 32 11.40 -9.28 4.98
N LYS A 33 10.37 -10.12 4.87
CA LYS A 33 10.31 -11.29 3.99
C LYS A 33 9.00 -11.19 3.20
N PRO A 34 9.02 -10.59 1.99
CA PRO A 34 7.81 -10.44 1.19
C PRO A 34 7.25 -11.82 0.83
N LYS A 35 5.94 -11.95 1.01
CA LYS A 35 5.14 -13.16 0.72
C LYS A 35 3.85 -12.78 -0.01
N PHE A 36 3.97 -11.81 -0.91
CA PHE A 36 2.85 -11.41 -1.76
C PHE A 36 2.41 -12.60 -2.60
N SER A 37 1.12 -12.92 -2.53
CA SER A 37 0.45 -13.92 -3.35
C SER A 37 0.10 -13.37 -4.74
N VAL A 38 -0.14 -12.07 -4.84
CA VAL A 38 -0.36 -11.40 -6.13
C VAL A 38 0.94 -11.36 -6.90
N ASN A 39 0.94 -12.05 -8.03
CA ASN A 39 2.10 -12.09 -8.90
C ASN A 39 2.25 -10.75 -9.64
N LYS A 40 3.49 -10.29 -9.78
CA LYS A 40 3.78 -9.17 -10.67
C LYS A 40 3.68 -9.74 -12.08
N ASN A 41 2.57 -9.51 -12.77
CA ASN A 41 2.50 -9.89 -14.18
C ASN A 41 3.52 -9.05 -14.97
N ASP A 42 4.16 -9.63 -15.97
CA ASP A 42 4.94 -8.85 -16.93
C ASP A 42 3.98 -7.92 -17.70
N PHE A 43 4.06 -6.61 -17.42
CA PHE A 43 3.13 -5.56 -17.87
C PHE A 43 3.19 -5.24 -19.37
N SER A 44 3.47 -6.23 -20.21
CA SER A 44 3.48 -6.05 -21.66
C SER A 44 2.09 -5.71 -22.24
N PHE A 45 0.97 -5.85 -21.50
CA PHE A 45 -0.37 -5.79 -22.12
C PHE A 45 -1.56 -5.17 -21.34
N ASN A 46 -1.41 -4.49 -20.19
CA ASN A 46 -2.58 -3.84 -19.56
C ASN A 46 -2.50 -2.30 -19.54
N THR A 47 -3.18 -1.69 -20.52
CA THR A 47 -3.21 -0.25 -20.79
C THR A 47 -4.26 0.54 -19.99
N LYS A 48 -5.10 -0.12 -19.17
CA LYS A 48 -6.28 0.53 -18.57
C LYS A 48 -6.05 1.22 -17.24
N ILE A 49 -4.94 0.91 -16.54
CA ILE A 49 -4.54 1.66 -15.35
C ILE A 49 -3.59 2.75 -15.78
N ASP A 50 -3.95 3.99 -15.48
CA ASP A 50 -3.09 5.14 -15.67
C ASP A 50 -2.04 5.18 -14.56
N THR A 51 -0.82 4.80 -14.89
CA THR A 51 0.32 4.79 -13.96
C THR A 51 0.92 6.18 -13.75
N LEU A 52 0.39 7.24 -14.37
CA LEU A 52 0.74 8.63 -14.09
C LEU A 52 -0.26 9.30 -13.13
N ALA A 53 -1.45 8.73 -13.00
CA ALA A 53 -2.49 9.20 -12.07
C ALA A 53 -2.41 8.52 -10.68
N ILE A 54 -3.26 9.01 -9.79
CA ILE A 54 -3.72 8.28 -8.59
C ILE A 54 -5.20 7.95 -8.74
N TYR A 55 -5.68 7.02 -7.94
CA TYR A 55 -7.10 6.69 -7.82
C TYR A 55 -7.54 6.98 -6.40
N ALA A 56 -8.29 8.05 -6.19
CA ALA A 56 -8.72 8.51 -4.86
C ALA A 56 -10.16 8.07 -4.56
N ASN A 57 -10.39 7.56 -3.35
CA ASN A 57 -11.69 7.09 -2.91
C ASN A 57 -12.68 8.27 -2.86
N ILE A 58 -13.91 8.04 -3.32
CA ILE A 58 -14.98 9.04 -3.21
C ILE A 58 -15.47 9.19 -1.77
N ASP A 59 -15.40 8.11 -1.00
CA ASP A 59 -15.78 8.08 0.40
C ASP A 59 -14.66 8.69 1.25
N THR A 60 -15.05 9.58 2.14
CA THR A 60 -14.16 10.15 3.16
C THR A 60 -14.36 9.41 4.47
N LEU A 61 -13.30 8.78 4.98
CA LEU A 61 -13.31 8.16 6.30
C LEU A 61 -13.16 9.24 7.37
N LYS A 62 -14.10 9.27 8.32
CA LYS A 62 -14.12 10.22 9.43
C LYS A 62 -13.69 9.55 10.73
N TYR A 63 -12.64 10.06 11.34
CA TYR A 63 -12.17 9.66 12.67
C TYR A 63 -12.19 10.89 13.59
N GLY A 64 -13.26 11.01 14.39
CA GLY A 64 -13.52 12.22 15.18
C GLY A 64 -13.73 13.44 14.28
N GLN A 65 -12.95 14.50 14.49
CA GLN A 65 -12.99 15.72 13.65
C GLN A 65 -12.16 15.61 12.37
N ASN A 66 -11.32 14.58 12.24
CA ASN A 66 -10.44 14.39 11.10
C ASN A 66 -11.14 13.60 10.01
N ALA A 67 -10.94 14.02 8.77
CA ALA A 67 -11.52 13.40 7.59
C ALA A 67 -10.37 13.03 6.64
N SER A 68 -10.34 11.78 6.19
CA SER A 68 -9.26 11.26 5.38
C SER A 68 -9.79 10.57 4.13
N VAL A 69 -9.15 10.86 3.00
CA VAL A 69 -9.40 10.20 1.72
C VAL A 69 -8.24 9.26 1.46
N TYR A 70 -8.55 8.04 1.07
CA TYR A 70 -7.56 7.04 0.69
C TYR A 70 -7.35 7.07 -0.82
N PHE A 71 -6.15 6.79 -1.26
CA PHE A 71 -5.85 6.66 -2.68
C PHE A 71 -4.84 5.55 -2.95
N TYR A 72 -4.97 4.98 -4.14
CA TYR A 72 -3.99 4.08 -4.73
C TYR A 72 -3.09 4.83 -5.70
N LYS A 73 -1.80 4.51 -5.66
CA LYS A 73 -0.84 4.84 -6.72
C LYS A 73 -0.30 3.55 -7.33
N PHE A 74 -0.46 3.41 -8.64
CA PHE A 74 0.04 2.26 -9.41
C PHE A 74 1.29 2.62 -10.22
N PHE A 75 2.13 1.61 -10.48
CA PHE A 75 3.37 1.71 -11.26
C PHE A 75 3.39 0.64 -12.35
N ASN A 76 4.04 0.96 -13.47
CA ASN A 76 4.13 0.07 -14.65
C ASN A 76 4.89 -1.26 -14.42
N ASN A 77 5.42 -1.49 -13.21
CA ASN A 77 6.13 -2.71 -12.83
C ASN A 77 5.31 -3.60 -11.87
N GLY A 78 4.02 -3.32 -11.67
CA GLY A 78 3.14 -4.09 -10.78
C GLY A 78 3.23 -3.71 -9.32
N ASN A 79 4.08 -2.75 -8.96
CA ASN A 79 4.05 -2.18 -7.64
C ASN A 79 2.86 -1.23 -7.50
N CYS A 80 2.35 -1.10 -6.28
CA CYS A 80 1.43 -0.05 -5.91
C CYS A 80 1.66 0.37 -4.45
N PHE A 81 1.03 1.47 -4.04
CA PHE A 81 0.85 1.76 -2.62
C PHE A 81 -0.53 2.34 -2.35
N LEU A 82 -1.00 2.13 -1.11
CA LEU A 82 -2.18 2.74 -0.53
C LEU A 82 -1.75 3.79 0.50
N LYS A 83 -2.39 4.96 0.48
CA LYS A 83 -2.15 6.01 1.45
C LYS A 83 -3.40 6.85 1.67
N SER A 84 -3.49 7.50 2.82
CA SER A 84 -4.50 8.52 3.09
C SER A 84 -3.91 9.92 3.17
N PHE A 85 -4.74 10.92 2.87
CA PHE A 85 -4.46 12.34 3.07
C PHE A 85 -5.68 13.02 3.68
N ASP A 86 -5.48 14.21 4.23
CA ASP A 86 -6.58 15.04 4.73
C ASP A 86 -7.51 15.43 3.57
N ALA A 87 -8.80 15.12 3.69
CA ALA A 87 -9.79 15.36 2.65
C ALA A 87 -9.89 16.82 2.21
N LYS A 88 -9.47 17.77 3.06
CA LYS A 88 -9.48 19.21 2.77
C LYS A 88 -8.23 19.71 2.06
N LYS A 89 -7.19 18.86 1.94
CA LYS A 89 -5.91 19.24 1.31
C LYS A 89 -5.84 18.75 -0.12
N HIS A 90 -5.26 19.57 -0.98
CA HIS A 90 -4.83 19.13 -2.29
C HIS A 90 -3.56 18.29 -2.17
N ILE A 91 -3.51 17.17 -2.88
CA ILE A 91 -2.34 16.30 -2.88
C ILE A 91 -1.17 17.01 -3.54
N THR A 92 -0.09 17.10 -2.79
CA THR A 92 1.19 17.66 -3.24
C THR A 92 2.18 16.54 -3.59
N LYS A 93 3.23 16.87 -4.35
CA LYS A 93 4.33 15.92 -4.63
C LYS A 93 4.94 15.30 -3.38
N THR A 94 5.05 16.07 -2.30
CA THR A 94 5.56 15.63 -1.01
C THR A 94 4.67 14.59 -0.33
N GLU A 95 3.39 14.56 -0.65
CA GLU A 95 2.41 13.62 -0.07
C GLU A 95 2.36 12.28 -0.82
N LEU A 96 2.90 12.17 -2.04
CA LEU A 96 3.00 10.91 -2.79
C LEU A 96 4.11 9.96 -2.33
N LYS A 97 4.69 10.18 -1.15
CA LYS A 97 5.55 9.17 -0.53
C LYS A 97 4.74 7.92 -0.21
N PRO A 98 5.25 6.70 -0.49
CA PRO A 98 4.52 5.46 -0.23
C PRO A 98 3.99 5.36 1.21
N GLY A 99 2.78 4.82 1.35
CA GLY A 99 2.19 4.41 2.61
C GLY A 99 2.35 2.90 2.80
N PHE A 100 1.24 2.17 2.70
CA PHE A 100 1.27 0.71 2.67
C PHE A 100 1.62 0.24 1.27
N ILE A 101 2.72 -0.48 1.13
CA ILE A 101 3.18 -0.96 -0.18
C ILE A 101 2.50 -2.27 -0.54
N GLY A 102 2.40 -2.53 -1.84
CA GLY A 102 1.87 -3.79 -2.31
C GLY A 102 2.08 -4.02 -3.78
N HIS A 103 1.48 -5.09 -4.27
CA HIS A 103 1.48 -5.45 -5.67
C HIS A 103 0.07 -5.45 -6.23
N TYR A 104 -0.02 -5.28 -7.53
CA TYR A 104 -1.28 -5.45 -8.24
C TYR A 104 -1.04 -6.22 -9.52
N GLN A 105 -2.10 -6.91 -9.95
CA GLN A 105 -2.22 -7.46 -11.27
C GLN A 105 -3.56 -7.04 -11.86
N SER A 106 -3.62 -6.92 -13.18
CA SER A 106 -4.86 -6.62 -13.87
C SER A 106 -4.95 -7.44 -15.15
N ASN A 107 -6.15 -7.93 -15.45
CA ASN A 107 -6.45 -8.67 -16.67
C ASN A 107 -7.80 -8.20 -17.22
N ASN A 108 -7.82 -7.75 -18.48
CA ASN A 108 -9.00 -7.16 -19.13
C ASN A 108 -9.56 -5.95 -18.38
N ASN A 109 -10.59 -6.15 -17.56
CA ASN A 109 -11.17 -5.15 -16.67
C ASN A 109 -10.98 -5.52 -15.19
N GLY A 110 -10.56 -6.75 -14.88
CA GLY A 110 -10.35 -7.19 -13.51
C GLY A 110 -9.04 -6.65 -12.96
N ILE A 111 -9.05 -6.36 -11.66
CA ILE A 111 -7.87 -5.97 -10.90
C ILE A 111 -7.87 -6.73 -9.58
N GLU A 112 -6.68 -7.15 -9.19
CA GLU A 112 -6.40 -7.70 -7.87
C GLU A 112 -5.21 -6.95 -7.29
N ILE A 113 -5.37 -6.49 -6.06
CA ILE A 113 -4.41 -5.68 -5.32
C ILE A 113 -4.13 -6.41 -4.02
N GLU A 114 -2.87 -6.51 -3.63
CA GLU A 114 -2.48 -7.02 -2.33
C GLU A 114 -1.53 -6.03 -1.66
N ILE A 115 -1.95 -5.49 -0.52
CA ILE A 115 -1.22 -4.50 0.26
C ILE A 115 -0.68 -5.15 1.53
N TYR A 116 0.54 -4.82 1.91
CA TYR A 116 1.07 -5.17 3.22
C TYR A 116 0.73 -4.08 4.24
N ASN A 117 -0.25 -4.36 5.08
CA ASN A 117 -0.74 -3.46 6.12
C ASN A 117 0.09 -3.66 7.40
N VAL A 118 0.42 -2.56 8.08
CA VAL A 118 1.34 -2.58 9.22
C VAL A 118 0.73 -1.90 10.43
N ASN A 119 0.66 -2.64 11.53
CA ASN A 119 0.38 -2.10 12.84
C ASN A 119 1.71 -1.79 13.55
N VAL A 120 2.09 -0.51 13.50
CA VAL A 120 3.33 -0.02 14.10
C VAL A 120 3.36 -0.23 15.62
N ARG A 121 2.20 -0.19 16.29
CA ARG A 121 2.12 -0.36 17.75
C ARG A 121 2.41 -1.78 18.18
N THR A 122 1.89 -2.76 17.44
CA THR A 122 2.08 -4.20 17.73
C THR A 122 3.27 -4.80 17.00
N GLN A 123 3.99 -4.01 16.20
CA GLN A 123 5.11 -4.45 15.37
C GLN A 123 4.77 -5.62 14.42
N SER A 124 3.49 -5.74 14.07
CA SER A 124 2.94 -6.79 13.21
C SER A 124 2.50 -6.22 11.87
N GLY A 125 2.43 -7.08 10.86
CA GLY A 125 1.82 -6.74 9.59
C GLY A 125 1.15 -7.94 8.95
N ASN A 126 0.17 -7.67 8.10
CA ASN A 126 -0.66 -8.64 7.42
C ASN A 126 -0.81 -8.24 5.95
N TYR A 127 -1.08 -9.23 5.10
CA TYR A 127 -1.38 -9.01 3.69
C TYR A 127 -2.90 -8.90 3.55
N GLU A 128 -3.33 -7.91 2.80
CA GLU A 128 -4.73 -7.62 2.55
C GLU A 128 -4.96 -7.58 1.05
N THR A 129 -5.78 -8.51 0.57
CA THR A 129 -6.14 -8.59 -0.84
C THR A 129 -7.46 -7.87 -1.09
N GLN A 130 -7.56 -7.17 -2.20
CA GLN A 130 -8.77 -6.56 -2.73
C GLN A 130 -8.93 -6.96 -4.19
N LYS A 131 -10.17 -7.24 -4.57
CA LYS A 131 -10.54 -7.56 -5.96
C LYS A 131 -11.55 -6.54 -6.45
N GLY A 132 -11.57 -6.34 -7.76
CA GLY A 132 -12.51 -5.40 -8.34
C GLY A 132 -12.41 -5.28 -9.84
N ILE A 133 -12.97 -4.19 -10.35
CA ILE A 133 -13.01 -3.87 -11.77
C ILE A 133 -12.55 -2.44 -12.05
N ILE A 134 -11.97 -2.27 -13.23
CA ILE A 134 -11.62 -0.99 -13.82
C ILE A 134 -12.71 -0.63 -14.83
N LYS A 135 -13.34 0.54 -14.66
CA LYS A 135 -14.41 1.05 -15.51
C LYS A 135 -14.13 2.50 -15.88
N GLY A 136 -13.47 2.71 -17.02
CA GLY A 136 -13.01 4.02 -17.44
C GLY A 136 -12.06 4.62 -16.41
N ASP A 137 -12.42 5.76 -15.84
CA ASP A 137 -11.63 6.47 -14.82
C ASP A 137 -11.91 5.98 -13.40
N SER A 138 -12.71 4.94 -13.24
CA SER A 138 -13.09 4.40 -11.94
C SER A 138 -12.45 3.05 -11.67
N LEU A 139 -12.05 2.85 -10.42
CA LEU A 139 -11.68 1.58 -9.82
C LEU A 139 -12.77 1.24 -8.80
N ILE A 140 -13.45 0.12 -9.01
CA ILE A 140 -14.54 -0.35 -8.14
C ILE A 140 -14.05 -1.61 -7.45
N LEU A 141 -13.73 -1.51 -6.17
CA LEU A 141 -13.18 -2.60 -5.37
C LEU A 141 -14.23 -3.15 -4.41
N GLU A 142 -14.16 -4.45 -4.13
CA GLU A 142 -14.92 -5.07 -3.05
C GLU A 142 -14.47 -4.49 -1.70
N ASN A 143 -15.42 -4.05 -0.87
CA ASN A 143 -15.11 -3.53 0.45
C ASN A 143 -14.65 -4.68 1.35
N GLN A 144 -13.55 -4.47 2.06
CA GLN A 144 -12.93 -5.52 2.88
C GLN A 144 -13.68 -5.86 4.17
N PHE A 145 -14.59 -4.99 4.61
CA PHE A 145 -15.24 -5.09 5.91
C PHE A 145 -16.72 -5.41 5.82
N ILE A 146 -17.35 -5.08 4.69
CA ILE A 146 -18.80 -5.18 4.51
C ILE A 146 -19.08 -5.92 3.20
N ASP A 147 -19.57 -7.16 3.33
CA ASP A 147 -19.95 -7.97 2.19
C ASP A 147 -21.01 -7.27 1.33
N GLY A 148 -20.86 -7.37 0.01
CA GLY A 148 -21.71 -6.68 -0.96
C GLY A 148 -21.51 -5.16 -1.09
N LYS A 149 -20.69 -4.52 -0.23
CA LYS A 149 -20.32 -3.11 -0.39
C LYS A 149 -19.13 -2.97 -1.35
N GLN A 150 -19.12 -1.89 -2.13
CA GLN A 150 -18.00 -1.53 -3.00
C GLN A 150 -17.39 -0.19 -2.59
N ASP A 151 -16.07 -0.10 -2.67
CA ASP A 151 -15.31 1.13 -2.57
C ASP A 151 -15.00 1.64 -3.97
N ILE A 152 -15.32 2.90 -4.23
CA ILE A 152 -15.15 3.52 -5.56
C ILE A 152 -14.01 4.53 -5.48
N PHE A 153 -13.01 4.34 -6.33
CA PHE A 153 -11.90 5.28 -6.48
C PHE A 153 -11.95 5.91 -7.87
N ILE A 154 -11.72 7.21 -7.95
CA ILE A 154 -11.75 7.98 -9.18
C ILE A 154 -10.33 8.44 -9.52
N LYS A 155 -9.96 8.29 -10.78
CA LYS A 155 -8.70 8.75 -11.34
C LYS A 155 -8.56 10.25 -11.14
N GLN A 156 -7.44 10.67 -10.56
CA GLN A 156 -7.05 12.07 -10.46
C GLN A 156 -5.65 12.22 -11.05
N THR A 157 -5.55 13.08 -12.05
CA THR A 157 -4.28 13.46 -12.66
C THR A 157 -3.51 14.36 -11.70
N LEU A 158 -2.18 14.22 -11.69
CA LEU A 158 -1.30 14.99 -10.83
C LEU A 158 -0.41 15.88 -11.71
N ASP A 159 -0.30 17.16 -11.37
CA ASP A 159 0.42 18.16 -12.18
C ASP A 159 1.95 18.10 -12.01
N PHE A 160 2.53 16.94 -11.66
CA PHE A 160 3.95 16.83 -11.31
C PHE A 160 4.59 15.49 -11.67
N LEU A 161 5.93 15.47 -11.71
CA LEU A 161 6.73 14.33 -12.16
C LEU A 161 6.42 13.03 -11.38
N PRO A 162 6.34 11.88 -12.07
CA PRO A 162 6.05 10.60 -11.45
C PRO A 162 7.16 10.20 -10.46
N VAL A 163 6.75 9.55 -9.37
CA VAL A 163 7.69 8.97 -8.39
C VAL A 163 8.22 7.64 -8.94
N SER A 164 9.53 7.38 -8.83
CA SER A 164 10.12 6.13 -9.28
C SER A 164 9.65 4.95 -8.45
N SER A 165 9.43 3.79 -9.07
CA SER A 165 8.96 2.57 -8.41
C SER A 165 10.07 1.68 -7.83
N ASN A 166 11.20 2.26 -7.38
CA ASN A 166 12.44 1.56 -6.96
C ASN A 166 12.30 0.76 -5.65
N TRP A 167 11.11 0.25 -5.37
CA TRP A 167 10.70 -0.40 -4.15
C TRP A 167 10.33 -1.87 -4.30
#